data_AF-A0A936NI38-F1
#
_entry.id   AF-A0A936NI38-F1
#
_cell.length_a   1.000
_cell.length_b   1.000
_cell.length_c   1.000
_cell.angle_alpha   90.00
_cell.angle_beta   90.00
_cell.angle_gamma   90.00
#
_symmetry.space_group_name_H-M   'P 1'
#
loop_
_entity.id
_entity.type
_entity.pdbx_description
1 polymer ?
#
loop_
_entity_poly.entity_id
_entity_poly.type
_entity_poly.pdbx_seq_one_letter_code
_entity_poly.pdbx_strand_id
1 'polypeptide(L)' 'MNLEGDPLTSLAKTSIYFDLGNGRTLAKEVPATQLSGGGEISETITIPVKIQHEQPVRICVTATDSHGNESLSTP' A
#
# COMPACT_ATOMS: atom_id res chain seq x y z
N MET A 1 9.86 11.15 8.86
CA MET A 1 10.09 9.73 9.19
C MET A 1 9.37 9.48 10.50
N ASN A 2 8.19 8.86 10.47
CA ASN A 2 7.56 8.41 11.69
C ASN A 2 8.25 7.11 12.13
N LEU A 3 8.95 7.23 13.26
CA LEU A 3 9.59 6.14 13.99
C LEU A 3 8.47 5.28 14.61
N GLU A 4 8.72 3.99 14.74
CA GLU A 4 7.76 2.96 15.17
C GLU A 4 6.86 3.39 16.36
N GLY A 5 5.54 3.33 16.16
CA GLY A 5 4.57 3.30 17.27
C GLY A 5 3.46 4.36 17.24
N ASP A 6 3.68 5.51 16.60
CA ASP A 6 2.65 6.55 16.57
C ASP A 6 1.64 6.31 15.43
N PRO A 7 0.31 6.34 15.72
CA PRO A 7 -0.69 6.21 14.68
C PRO A 7 -0.60 7.42 13.74
N LEU A 8 -0.61 7.14 12.42
CA LEU A 8 -0.78 8.20 11.43
C LEU A 8 -2.12 8.90 11.67
N THR A 9 -2.09 10.23 11.67
CA THR A 9 -3.29 11.07 11.77
C THR A 9 -3.51 11.79 10.46
N SER A 10 -4.76 12.12 10.13
CA SER A 10 -5.10 12.81 8.87
C SER A 10 -4.68 12.02 7.62
N LEU A 11 -5.10 10.76 7.54
CA LEU A 11 -4.86 9.89 6.39
C LEU A 11 -5.39 10.53 5.10
N ALA A 12 -4.56 10.58 4.07
CA ALA A 12 -4.89 11.15 2.77
C ALA A 12 -5.14 10.05 1.73
N LYS A 13 -4.32 9.00 1.74
CA LYS A 13 -4.41 7.90 0.76
C LYS A 13 -3.88 6.59 1.30
N THR A 14 -4.26 5.53 0.60
CA THR A 14 -3.71 4.19 0.69
C THR A 14 -3.04 3.85 -0.63
N SER A 15 -1.81 3.35 -0.55
CA SER A 15 -1.02 2.97 -1.72
C SER A 15 -0.85 1.46 -1.74
N ILE A 16 -1.27 0.83 -2.83
CA ILE A 16 -1.21 -0.61 -3.07
C ILE A 16 -0.08 -0.89 -4.04
N TYR A 17 0.79 -1.82 -3.67
CA TYR A 17 1.95 -2.17 -4.45
C TYR A 17 2.04 -3.69 -4.58
N PHE A 18 2.72 -4.14 -5.63
CA PHE A 18 3.07 -5.53 -5.83
C PHE A 18 4.57 -5.69 -6.05
N ASP A 19 5.10 -6.84 -5.68
CA ASP A 19 6.49 -7.23 -5.91
C ASP A 19 6.54 -8.65 -6.48
N LEU A 20 7.22 -8.76 -7.63
CA LEU A 20 7.45 -10.00 -8.38
C LEU A 20 8.86 -10.57 -8.14
N GLY A 21 9.58 -10.08 -7.14
CA GLY A 21 10.97 -10.44 -6.81
C GLY A 21 12.01 -9.40 -7.22
N ASN A 22 11.59 -8.25 -7.79
CA ASN A 22 12.48 -7.19 -8.28
C ASN A 22 12.32 -5.88 -7.51
N GLY A 23 11.54 -5.90 -6.42
CA GLY A 23 11.21 -4.72 -5.62
C GLY A 23 9.79 -4.23 -5.87
N ARG A 24 9.36 -3.34 -4.97
CA ARG A 24 8.00 -2.82 -4.87
C ARG A 24 7.64 -1.94 -6.07
N THR A 25 6.61 -2.31 -6.82
CA THR A 25 6.01 -1.52 -7.90
C THR A 25 4.66 -0.96 -7.48
N LEU A 26 4.43 0.34 -7.64
CA LEU A 26 3.14 0.97 -7.32
C LEU A 26 2.07 0.48 -8.30
N ALA A 27 1.00 -0.11 -7.75
CA ALA A 27 -0.12 -0.63 -8.53
C ALA A 27 -1.26 0.40 -8.59
N LYS A 28 -1.62 0.97 -7.44
CA LYS A 28 -2.75 1.89 -7.31
C LYS A 28 -2.61 2.79 -6.09
N GLU A 29 -3.09 4.02 -6.21
CA GLU A 29 -3.36 4.90 -5.07
C GLU A 29 -4.87 5.10 -4.93
N VAL A 30 -5.35 5.07 -3.70
CA VAL A 30 -6.76 5.18 -3.36
C VAL A 30 -6.88 6.25 -2.27
N PRO A 31 -7.76 7.26 -2.43
CA PRO A 31 -8.00 8.23 -1.36
C PRO A 31 -8.45 7.52 -0.07
N ALA A 32 -8.01 8.03 1.08
CA ALA A 32 -8.45 7.51 2.36
C ALA A 32 -9.96 7.73 2.52
N THR A 33 -10.69 6.67 2.87
CA THR A 33 -12.14 6.75 3.15
C THR A 33 -12.41 7.38 4.51
N GLN A 34 -11.45 7.31 5.44
CA GLN A 34 -11.49 7.93 6.76
C GLN A 34 -10.12 8.50 7.14
N LEU A 35 -10.11 9.74 7.62
CA LEU A 35 -8.89 10.47 7.98
C LEU A 35 -8.23 9.94 9.27
N SER A 36 -9.00 9.30 10.15
CA SER A 36 -8.53 8.80 11.45
C SER A 36 -8.07 7.34 11.44
N GLY A 37 -8.12 6.66 10.29
CA GLY A 37 -7.93 5.21 10.19
C GLY A 37 -9.24 4.43 10.42
N GLY A 38 -9.17 3.10 10.24
CA GLY A 38 -10.33 2.19 10.35
C GLY A 38 -11.19 2.09 9.09
N GLY A 39 -10.89 2.88 8.06
CA GLY A 39 -11.53 2.77 6.75
C GLY A 39 -11.12 1.51 6.00
N GLU A 40 -12.08 0.91 5.29
CA GLU A 40 -11.84 -0.21 4.39
C GLU A 40 -11.76 0.30 2.94
N ILE A 41 -10.90 -0.34 2.14
CA ILE A 41 -10.86 -0.17 0.69
C ILE A 41 -10.95 -1.55 0.04
N SER A 42 -11.66 -1.65 -1.08
CA SER A 42 -11.73 -2.88 -1.88
C SER A 42 -11.39 -2.53 -3.31
N GLU A 43 -10.25 -3.05 -3.78
CA GLU A 43 -9.69 -2.67 -5.06
C GLU A 43 -9.16 -3.86 -5.84
N THR A 44 -9.36 -3.82 -7.15
CA THR A 44 -8.76 -4.76 -8.09
C THR A 44 -7.50 -4.14 -8.69
N ILE A 45 -6.39 -4.88 -8.67
CA ILE A 45 -5.14 -4.51 -9.33
C ILE A 45 -4.82 -5.51 -10.44
N THR A 46 -4.20 -5.02 -11.52
CA THR A 46 -3.72 -5.88 -12.62
C THR A 46 -2.21 -6.05 -12.49
N ILE A 47 -1.77 -7.30 -12.43
CA ILE A 47 -0.36 -7.65 -12.27
C ILE A 47 0.09 -8.34 -13.57
N PRO A 48 0.96 -7.71 -14.38
CA PRO A 48 1.42 -8.30 -15.63
C PRO A 48 2.46 -9.39 -15.36
N VAL A 49 2.00 -10.61 -15.14
CA VAL A 49 2.89 -11.79 -14.99
C VAL A 49 3.37 -12.21 -16.39
N LYS A 50 4.62 -11.89 -16.72
CA LYS A 50 5.21 -12.18 -18.05
C LYS A 50 5.65 -13.64 -18.24
N ILE A 51 5.60 -14.48 -17.21
CA ILE A 51 6.22 -15.81 -17.22
C ILE A 51 5.11 -16.87 -17.31
N GLN A 52 5.26 -17.87 -18.18
CA GLN A 52 4.37 -19.04 -18.28
C GLN A 52 4.52 -20.01 -17.09
N HIS A 53 4.96 -19.52 -15.93
CA HIS A 53 5.17 -20.29 -14.71
C HIS A 53 4.55 -19.54 -13.54
N GLU A 54 4.00 -20.30 -12.59
CA GLU A 54 3.54 -19.77 -11.32
C GLU A 54 4.71 -19.11 -10.59
N GLN A 55 4.48 -17.91 -10.05
CA GLN A 55 5.45 -17.21 -9.23
C GLN A 55 4.76 -16.56 -8.03
N PRO A 56 5.45 -16.48 -6.88
CA PRO A 56 4.93 -15.74 -5.74
C PRO A 56 4.83 -14.25 -6.07
N VAL A 57 3.75 -13.63 -5.62
CA VAL A 57 3.53 -12.19 -5.70
C VAL A 57 3.34 -11.68 -4.28
N ARG A 58 4.16 -10.72 -3.86
CA ARG A 58 3.96 -10.04 -2.58
C ARG A 58 3.14 -8.79 -2.80
N ILE A 59 2.09 -8.61 -2.00
CA ILE A 59 1.28 -7.40 -2.01
C ILE A 59 1.61 -6.61 -0.75
N CYS A 60 1.90 -5.32 -0.92
CA CYS A 60 2.25 -4.43 0.18
C CYS A 60 1.36 -3.20 0.13
N VAL A 61 0.64 -2.95 1.22
CA VAL A 61 -0.29 -1.82 1.35
C VAL A 61 0.24 -0.87 2.43
N THR A 62 0.24 0.42 2.15
CA THR A 62 0.66 1.48 3.09
C THR A 62 -0.38 2.59 3.14
N ALA A 63 -0.60 3.15 4.32
CA ALA A 63 -1.37 4.37 4.49
C ALA A 63 -0.42 5.57 4.45
N THR A 64 -0.85 6.68 3.85
CA THR A 64 -0.11 7.95 3.82
C THR A 64 -0.95 9.05 4.45
N ASP A 65 -0.38 9.83 5.36
CA ASP A 65 -1.02 11.02 5.90
C ASP A 65 -0.97 12.22 4.94
N SER A 66 -1.70 13.28 5.25
CA SER A 66 -1.72 14.54 4.49
C SER A 66 -0.38 15.28 4.45
N HIS A 67 0.57 14.90 5.30
CA HIS A 67 1.93 15.46 5.36
C HIS A 67 2.94 14.63 4.55
N GLY A 68 2.50 13.54 3.93
CA GLY A 68 3.33 12.66 3.13
C GLY A 68 4.09 11.59 3.91
N ASN A 69 3.76 11.35 5.19
CA ASN A 69 4.34 10.25 5.94
C ASN A 69 3.61 8.95 5.61
N GLU A 70 4.35 7.96 5.12
CA GLU A 70 3.84 6.60 4.91
C GLU A 70 3.99 5.74 6.17
N SER A 71 3.03 4.83 6.37
CA SER A 71 3.09 3.78 7.37
C SER A 71 4.12 2.72 6.98
N LEU A 72 4.57 1.94 7.94
CA LEU A 72 5.27 0.69 7.64
C LEU A 72 4.33 -0.26 6.88
N SER A 73 4.86 -0.94 5.87
CA SER A 73 4.13 -2.02 5.20
C SER A 73 4.24 -3.28 6.04
N THR A 74 3.12 -3.79 6.57
CA THR A 74 3.10 -5.14 7.17
C THR A 74 3.10 -6.19 6.05
N PRO A 75 3.93 -7.24 6.14
CA PRO A 75 3.98 -8.33 5.17
C PRO A 75 2.76 -9.24 5.19
#